data_AF-A0A5N9H5Y5-F1
#
_entry.id   AF-A0A5N9H5Y5-F1
#
_cell.length_a   1.000
_cell.length_b   1.000
_cell.length_c   1.000
_cell.angle_alpha   90.00
_cell.angle_beta   90.00
_cell.angle_gamma   90.00
#
_symmetry.space_group_name_H-M   'P 1'
#
loop_
_entity.id
_entity.type
_entity.pdbx_description
1 polymer ?
#
loop_
_entity_poly.entity_id
_entity_poly.type
_entity_poly.pdbx_seq_one_letter_code
_entity_poly.pdbx_strand_id
1 'polypeptide(L)'
;YRLKGKYIISTMSNGNVALMTNMAKNGGLPWDCILGAEVAQHYKPEPESYLANVRLLGLTPDQVVMTAAHQGDLLAAARSGLRTAFIPRPLEHGPDKTPDPTPDPSFNVVAKDFIDLAVKVGA
;
A
#
# COMPACT_ATOMS: atom_id res chain seq x y z
N TYR A 1 -8.92 -13.33 -0.25
CA TYR A 1 -8.04 -14.06 0.68
C TYR A 1 -6.74 -14.58 0.07
N ARG A 2 -6.57 -14.65 -1.25
CA ARG A 2 -5.32 -15.12 -1.91
C ARG A 2 -4.04 -14.47 -1.34
N LEU A 3 -3.95 -13.14 -1.38
CA LEU A 3 -2.82 -12.40 -0.81
C LEU A 3 -2.60 -12.73 0.68
N LYS A 4 -3.65 -12.69 1.50
CA LYS A 4 -3.58 -13.02 2.94
C LYS A 4 -3.09 -14.45 3.21
N GLY A 5 -3.42 -15.40 2.32
CA GLY A 5 -3.00 -16.80 2.46
C GLY A 5 -1.49 -16.99 2.34
N LYS A 6 -0.76 -16.00 1.81
CA LYS A 6 0.69 -16.08 1.55
C LYS A 6 1.49 -14.93 2.17
N TYR A 7 0.88 -13.78 2.40
CA TYR A 7 1.53 -12.56 2.86
C TYR A 7 0.82 -11.95 4.07
N ILE A 8 1.60 -11.30 4.93
CA ILE A 8 1.06 -10.33 5.89
C ILE A 8 0.49 -9.16 5.10
N ILE A 9 -0.78 -8.84 5.30
CA ILE A 9 -1.43 -7.67 4.72
C ILE A 9 -1.74 -6.64 5.81
N SER A 10 -1.21 -5.43 5.63
CA SER A 10 -1.38 -4.32 6.56
C SER A 10 -1.81 -3.06 5.82
N THR A 11 -2.47 -2.16 6.54
CA THR A 11 -2.59 -0.77 6.12
C THR A 11 -1.23 -0.06 6.16
N MET A 12 -1.07 0.95 5.31
CA MET A 12 0.01 1.95 5.35
C MET A 12 -0.61 3.31 5.02
N SER A 13 -1.46 3.77 5.93
CA SER A 13 -2.38 4.90 5.73
C SER A 13 -2.00 6.11 6.57
N ASN A 14 -2.37 7.30 6.11
CA ASN A 14 -2.37 8.51 6.94
C ASN A 14 -3.56 8.51 7.93
N GLY A 15 -4.53 7.60 7.78
CA GLY A 15 -5.60 7.40 8.76
C GLY A 15 -5.08 6.85 10.09
N ASN A 16 -5.70 7.30 11.18
CA ASN A 16 -5.40 6.84 12.53
C ASN A 16 -5.88 5.39 12.77
N VAL A 17 -5.38 4.73 13.81
CA VAL A 17 -5.66 3.31 14.10
C VAL A 17 -7.14 3.04 14.27
N ALA A 18 -7.86 3.91 14.99
CA ALA A 18 -9.29 3.76 15.21
C ALA A 18 -10.09 3.84 13.90
N LEU A 19 -9.75 4.78 13.02
CA LEU A 19 -10.36 4.95 11.70
C LEU A 19 -10.13 3.71 10.83
N MET A 20 -8.89 3.24 10.74
CA MET A 20 -8.56 2.06 9.93
C MET A 20 -9.22 0.79 10.50
N THR A 21 -9.32 0.67 11.82
CA THR A 21 -10.03 -0.43 12.49
C THR A 21 -11.50 -0.44 12.12
N ASN A 22 -12.18 0.71 12.25
CA ASN A 22 -13.60 0.84 11.92
C ASN A 22 -13.86 0.59 10.44
N MET A 23 -13.00 1.08 9.55
CA MET A 23 -13.07 0.79 8.11
C MET A 23 -12.95 -0.71 7.84
N ALA A 24 -12.00 -1.40 8.49
CA ALA A 24 -11.83 -2.83 8.33
C ALA A 24 -13.05 -3.63 8.80
N LYS A 25 -13.63 -3.26 9.95
CA LYS A 25 -14.84 -3.88 10.49
C LYS A 25 -16.05 -3.67 9.57
N ASN A 26 -16.23 -2.46 9.05
CA ASN A 26 -17.36 -2.15 8.17
C ASN A 26 -17.21 -2.78 6.78
N GLY A 27 -16.01 -2.77 6.20
CA GLY A 27 -15.74 -3.26 4.86
C GLY A 27 -15.37 -4.74 4.77
N GLY A 28 -15.28 -5.45 5.90
CA GLY A 28 -14.81 -6.84 5.94
C GLY A 28 -13.36 -7.00 5.42
N LEU A 29 -12.52 -5.97 5.62
CA LEU A 29 -11.15 -5.96 5.11
C LEU A 29 -10.25 -6.81 6.03
N PRO A 30 -9.61 -7.87 5.52
CA PRO A 30 -9.04 -8.91 6.37
C PRO A 30 -7.58 -8.62 6.76
N TRP A 31 -7.25 -7.40 7.21
CA TRP A 31 -5.90 -7.01 7.62
C TRP A 31 -5.36 -7.92 8.74
N ASP A 32 -4.06 -8.22 8.69
CA ASP A 32 -3.34 -8.91 9.78
C ASP A 32 -2.95 -7.94 10.90
N CYS A 33 -2.63 -6.69 10.53
CA CYS A 33 -2.32 -5.62 11.44
C CYS A 33 -2.73 -4.26 10.86
N ILE A 34 -2.78 -3.26 11.74
CA ILE A 34 -3.09 -1.87 11.37
C ILE A 34 -1.84 -1.04 11.64
N LEU A 35 -1.18 -0.68 10.55
CA LEU A 35 0.02 0.16 10.54
C LEU A 35 -0.26 1.45 9.74
N GLY A 36 0.59 2.44 9.89
CA GLY A 36 0.41 3.74 9.23
C GLY A 36 0.98 4.90 10.02
N ALA A 37 0.45 6.09 9.77
CA ALA A 37 1.03 7.34 10.22
C ALA A 37 1.00 7.52 11.74
N GLU A 38 -0.09 7.14 12.42
CA GLU A 38 -0.17 7.26 13.88
C GLU A 38 0.85 6.33 14.57
N VAL A 39 1.00 5.10 14.07
CA VAL A 39 1.97 4.15 14.62
C VAL A 39 3.40 4.63 14.36
N ALA A 40 3.65 5.22 13.19
CA ALA A 40 4.95 5.78 12.83
C ALA A 40 5.25 7.15 13.49
N GLN A 41 4.22 7.88 13.95
CA GLN A 41 4.27 9.30 14.31
C GLN A 41 4.77 10.21 13.16
N HIS A 42 4.57 9.78 11.91
CA HIS A 42 5.00 10.48 10.70
C HIS A 42 3.99 10.27 9.58
N TYR A 43 3.73 11.30 8.78
CA TYR A 43 2.83 11.22 7.62
C TYR A 43 3.59 10.94 6.33
N LYS A 44 2.95 10.20 5.41
CA LYS A 44 3.47 10.10 4.04
C LYS A 44 3.52 11.50 3.40
N PRO A 45 4.56 11.85 2.63
CA PRO A 45 5.59 10.96 2.06
C PRO A 45 6.92 10.90 2.85
N GLU A 46 6.92 11.24 4.14
CA GLU A 46 8.16 11.17 4.94
C GLU A 46 8.67 9.73 5.02
N PRO A 47 9.98 9.47 4.82
CA PRO A 47 10.54 8.11 4.84
C PRO A 47 10.18 7.30 6.09
N GLU A 48 10.15 7.96 7.24
CA GLU A 48 9.83 7.40 8.55
C GLU A 48 8.43 6.79 8.60
N SER A 49 7.48 7.33 7.83
CA SER A 49 6.12 6.79 7.70
C SER A 49 6.11 5.37 7.11
N TYR A 50 7.11 5.02 6.28
CA TYR A 50 7.28 3.67 5.74
C TYR A 50 8.18 2.82 6.65
N LEU A 51 9.37 3.36 6.99
CA LEU A 51 10.44 2.61 7.65
C LEU A 51 10.08 2.18 9.09
N ALA A 52 9.35 3.01 9.84
CA ALA A 52 8.93 2.65 11.19
C ALA A 52 8.02 1.40 11.20
N ASN A 53 7.08 1.35 10.25
CA ASN A 53 6.13 0.25 10.09
C ASN A 53 6.82 -1.03 9.58
N VAL A 54 7.78 -0.91 8.64
CA VAL A 54 8.63 -2.03 8.20
C VAL A 54 9.39 -2.64 9.38
N ARG A 55 10.02 -1.79 10.20
CA ARG A 55 10.78 -2.22 11.39
C ARG A 55 9.89 -2.91 12.43
N LEU A 56 8.66 -2.44 12.64
CA LEU A 56 7.71 -3.07 13.57
C LEU A 56 7.36 -4.51 13.18
N LEU A 57 7.39 -4.83 11.89
CA LEU A 57 7.20 -6.19 11.38
C LEU A 57 8.48 -7.05 11.44
N GLY A 58 9.62 -6.48 11.88
CA GLY A 58 10.91 -7.18 11.88
C GLY A 58 11.45 -7.50 10.47
N LEU A 59 11.02 -6.72 9.47
CA LEU A 59 11.40 -6.90 8.07
C LEU A 59 12.42 -5.86 7.61
N THR A 60 13.04 -6.09 6.46
CA THR A 60 13.78 -5.08 5.70
C THR A 60 12.88 -4.42 4.64
N PRO A 61 13.19 -3.19 4.20
CA PRO A 61 12.41 -2.50 3.16
C PRO A 61 12.15 -3.33 1.92
N ASP A 62 13.15 -4.05 1.40
CA ASP A 62 13.07 -4.83 0.18
C ASP A 62 12.19 -6.10 0.29
N GLN A 63 11.81 -6.47 1.52
CA GLN A 63 10.85 -7.54 1.81
C GLN A 63 9.38 -7.05 1.85
N VAL A 64 9.14 -5.74 1.77
CA VAL A 64 7.81 -5.14 1.87
C VAL A 64 7.40 -4.53 0.54
N VAL A 65 6.17 -4.83 0.10
CA VAL A 65 5.57 -4.27 -1.10
C VAL A 65 4.56 -3.18 -0.72
N MET A 66 4.88 -1.91 -0.99
CA MET A 66 3.90 -0.83 -0.94
C MET A 66 2.97 -0.94 -2.14
N THR A 67 1.67 -1.09 -1.87
CA THR A 67 0.64 -1.17 -2.92
C THR A 67 -0.24 0.08 -2.88
N ALA A 68 -0.31 0.85 -3.98
CA ALA A 68 -1.06 2.10 -4.01
C ALA A 68 -1.58 2.45 -5.41
N ALA A 69 -2.58 3.34 -5.43
CA ALA A 69 -3.11 3.96 -6.64
C ALA A 69 -2.43 5.30 -6.98
N HIS A 70 -1.60 5.80 -6.06
CA HIS A 70 -0.95 7.12 -6.18
C HIS A 70 0.53 6.92 -6.47
N GLN A 71 0.96 7.31 -7.68
CA GLN A 71 2.35 7.14 -8.12
C GLN A 71 3.36 7.85 -7.20
N GLY A 72 3.02 9.04 -6.71
CA GLY A 72 3.89 9.79 -5.78
C GLY A 72 4.16 9.04 -4.47
N ASP A 73 3.19 8.28 -3.97
CA ASP A 73 3.34 7.45 -2.77
C ASP A 73 4.29 6.27 -3.03
N LEU A 74 4.15 5.61 -4.17
CA LEU A 74 5.04 4.52 -4.58
C LEU A 74 6.46 5.00 -4.83
N LEU A 75 6.65 6.16 -5.45
CA LEU A 75 7.97 6.74 -5.66
C LEU A 75 8.66 7.08 -4.32
N ALA A 76 7.91 7.57 -3.33
CA ALA A 76 8.45 7.82 -1.99
C ALA A 76 8.79 6.52 -1.23
N ALA A 77 7.93 5.51 -1.33
CA ALA A 77 8.20 4.18 -0.78
C ALA A 77 9.43 3.53 -1.43
N ALA A 78 9.57 3.61 -2.76
CA ALA A 78 10.71 3.10 -3.50
C ALA A 78 12.03 3.79 -3.10
N ARG A 79 12.01 5.12 -2.91
CA ARG A 79 13.17 5.86 -2.36
C ARG A 79 13.55 5.42 -0.94
N SER A 80 12.57 4.90 -0.19
CA SER A 80 12.79 4.31 1.14
C SER A 80 13.17 2.82 1.09
N GLY A 81 13.37 2.25 -0.11
CA GLY A 81 13.81 0.87 -0.31
C GLY A 81 12.70 -0.17 -0.42
N LEU A 82 11.42 0.23 -0.36
CA LEU A 82 10.30 -0.71 -0.49
C LEU A 82 10.13 -1.16 -1.95
N ARG A 83 9.63 -2.38 -2.13
CA ARG A 83 9.07 -2.82 -3.42
C ARG A 83 7.74 -2.12 -3.67
N THR A 84 7.33 -1.99 -4.92
CA THR A 84 6.13 -1.22 -5.30
C THR A 84 5.17 -2.01 -6.19
N ALA A 85 3.88 -1.88 -5.90
CA ALA A 85 2.79 -2.39 -6.72
C ALA A 85 1.79 -1.26 -7.03
N PHE A 86 1.72 -0.87 -8.30
CA PHE A 86 0.77 0.14 -8.77
C PHE A 86 -0.55 -0.50 -9.19
N ILE A 87 -1.66 0.01 -8.64
CA ILE A 87 -3.02 -0.38 -9.05
C ILE A 87 -3.79 0.90 -9.40
N PRO A 88 -3.98 1.23 -10.69
CA PRO A 88 -4.65 2.45 -11.08
C PRO A 88 -6.13 2.43 -10.65
N ARG A 89 -6.60 3.58 -10.17
CA ARG A 89 -8.01 3.82 -9.80
C ARG A 89 -8.52 5.02 -10.61
N PRO A 90 -8.80 4.86 -11.91
CA PRO A 90 -9.11 5.99 -12.80
C PRO A 90 -10.34 6.79 -12.38
N LEU A 91 -11.26 6.16 -11.63
CA LEU A 91 -12.50 6.79 -11.15
C LEU A 91 -12.42 7.26 -9.68
N GLU A 92 -11.24 7.27 -9.06
CA GLU A 92 -11.09 7.70 -7.66
C GLU A 92 -11.61 9.13 -7.42
N HIS A 93 -11.40 10.03 -8.36
CA HIS A 93 -11.86 11.42 -8.30
C HIS A 93 -13.09 11.70 -9.19
N GLY A 94 -13.78 10.65 -9.64
CA GLY A 94 -14.89 10.74 -10.59
C GLY A 94 -14.45 10.76 -12.06
N PRO A 95 -15.41 10.69 -13.00
CA PRO A 95 -15.13 10.51 -14.43
C PRO A 95 -14.36 11.69 -15.06
N ASP A 96 -14.50 12.89 -14.51
CA ASP A 96 -13.95 14.12 -15.09
C ASP A 96 -12.53 14.44 -14.59
N LYS A 97 -11.98 13.63 -13.67
CA LYS A 97 -10.68 13.85 -13.02
C LYS A 97 -9.87 12.58 -12.98
N THR A 98 -9.54 12.05 -14.15
CA THR A 98 -8.69 10.86 -14.28
C THR A 98 -7.21 11.28 -14.20
N PRO A 99 -6.44 10.82 -13.20
CA PRO A 99 -4.99 11.02 -13.18
C PRO A 99 -4.33 10.34 -14.39
N ASP A 100 -3.13 10.78 -14.79
CA ASP A 100 -2.36 10.07 -15.83
C ASP A 100 -2.19 8.59 -15.44
N PRO A 101 -2.76 7.66 -16.25
CA PRO A 101 -2.70 6.24 -15.93
C PRO A 101 -1.34 5.62 -16.28
N THR A 102 -0.44 6.37 -16.95
CA THR A 102 0.87 5.87 -17.38
C THR A 102 1.72 5.56 -16.16
N PRO A 103 2.02 4.27 -15.89
CA PRO A 103 2.81 3.90 -14.72
C PRO A 103 4.26 4.31 -14.90
N ASP A 104 4.88 4.81 -13.83
CA ASP A 104 6.33 4.95 -13.78
C ASP A 104 7.01 3.59 -14.04
N PRO A 105 8.00 3.52 -14.95
CA PRO A 105 8.65 2.26 -15.32
C PRO A 105 9.45 1.63 -14.17
N SER A 106 9.72 2.36 -13.09
CA SER A 106 10.42 1.84 -11.91
C SER A 106 9.56 0.94 -11.01
N PHE A 107 8.23 0.91 -11.19
CA PHE A 107 7.37 0.09 -10.34
C PHE A 107 7.61 -1.41 -10.56
N ASN A 108 7.74 -2.16 -9.46
CA ASN A 108 8.05 -3.60 -9.55
C ASN A 108 6.88 -4.41 -10.13
N VAL A 109 5.64 -4.01 -9.82
CA VAL A 109 4.42 -4.62 -10.33
C VAL A 109 3.43 -3.53 -10.72
N VAL A 110 2.83 -3.65 -11.90
CA VAL A 110 1.63 -2.90 -12.28
C VAL A 110 0.49 -3.90 -12.42
N ALA A 111 -0.60 -3.74 -11.67
CA ALA A 111 -1.74 -4.64 -11.66
C ALA A 111 -3.06 -3.89 -11.86
N LYS A 112 -4.06 -4.55 -12.46
CA LYS A 112 -5.37 -3.93 -12.74
C LYS A 112 -6.24 -3.82 -11.48
N ASP A 113 -6.09 -4.78 -10.57
CA ASP A 113 -6.80 -4.87 -9.30
C ASP A 113 -6.03 -5.83 -8.36
N PHE A 114 -6.60 -6.13 -7.19
CA PHE A 114 -5.98 -7.03 -6.21
C PHE A 114 -6.01 -8.52 -6.64
N ILE A 115 -6.88 -8.93 -7.55
CA ILE A 115 -6.92 -10.29 -8.10
C ILE A 115 -5.76 -10.48 -9.07
N ASP A 116 -5.55 -9.52 -9.97
CA ASP A 116 -4.41 -9.49 -10.89
C ASP A 116 -3.09 -9.35 -10.11
N LEU A 117 -3.05 -8.53 -9.06
CA LEU A 117 -1.88 -8.45 -8.18
C LEU A 117 -1.55 -9.82 -7.59
N ALA A 118 -2.55 -10.52 -7.02
CA ALA A 118 -2.36 -11.85 -6.46
C ALA A 118 -1.77 -12.83 -7.48
N VAL A 119 -2.26 -12.83 -8.72
CA VAL A 119 -1.68 -13.66 -9.80
C VAL A 119 -0.21 -13.30 -10.04
N LYS A 120 0.11 -12.01 -10.17
CA LYS A 120 1.46 -11.52 -10.50
C LYS A 120 2.49 -11.80 -9.41
N VAL A 121 2.08 -11.85 -8.15
CA VAL A 121 2.96 -12.22 -7.02
C VAL A 121 2.87 -13.70 -6.64
N GLY A 122 2.09 -14.50 -7.39
CA GLY A 122 1.92 -15.93 -7.15
C GLY A 122 1.23 -16.27 -5.83
N ALA A 123 0.21 -15.50 -5.45
CA ALA A 123 -0.67 -15.73 -4.29
C ALA A 123 -2.02 -16.35 -4.68
#